data_AF-A0A4R3JXT8-F1
#
_entry.id   AF-A0A4R3JXT8-F1
#
_cell.length_a   1.000
_cell.length_b   1.000
_cell.length_c   1.000
_cell.angle_alpha   90.00
_cell.angle_beta   90.00
_cell.angle_gamma   90.00
#
_symmetry.space_group_name_H-M   'P 1'
#
loop_
_entity.id
_entity.type
_entity.pdbx_description
1 polymer ?
#
loop_
_entity_poly.entity_id
_entity_poly.type
_entity_poly.pdbx_seq_one_letter_code
_entity_poly.pdbx_strand_id
1 'polypeptide(L)'
;NVSGLVGAVADDLIGAKLIRERTFIKYLDAVNFAGGNPQADPNQVIDREIWFVDRKATENKLLVEFELAAAFDLAGVMLPRRQFVQNVCPWRYRGPECGYTGGAVADEKDQPTADPAKDRCGKRLASCKLRFGPYAELPFGGFPAVGLLR
;
A
#
# COMPACT_ATOMS: atom_id res chain seq x y z
N ASN A 1 7.09 43.35 -13.55
CA ASN A 1 7.60 42.56 -12.42
C ASN A 1 6.49 42.22 -11.47
N VAL A 2 5.77 41.13 -11.73
CA VAL A 2 4.85 40.54 -10.76
C VAL A 2 5.62 39.42 -10.07
N SER A 3 6.64 39.80 -9.29
CA SER A 3 7.19 38.91 -8.28
C SER A 3 6.42 39.23 -7.00
N GLY A 4 5.19 38.72 -6.92
CA GLY A 4 4.39 38.83 -5.70
C GLY A 4 5.08 38.09 -4.56
N LEU A 5 4.77 38.49 -3.32
CA LEU A 5 5.36 37.91 -2.10
C LEU A 5 5.20 36.38 -2.03
N VAL A 6 4.15 35.83 -2.64
CA VAL A 6 3.88 34.38 -2.71
C VAL A 6 4.79 33.67 -3.71
N GLY A 7 5.06 34.25 -4.89
CA GLY A 7 5.96 33.66 -5.89
C GLY A 7 7.44 33.72 -5.50
N ALA A 8 7.80 34.62 -4.59
CA ALA A 8 9.16 34.71 -4.04
C ALA A 8 9.40 33.79 -2.83
N VAL A 9 8.36 33.14 -2.29
CA VAL A 9 8.48 32.23 -1.15
C VAL A 9 8.77 30.83 -1.68
N ALA A 10 10.01 30.37 -1.45
CA ALA A 10 10.43 28.98 -1.58
C ALA A 10 10.03 28.29 -2.90
N ASP A 11 10.53 28.82 -4.03
CA ASP A 11 10.36 28.21 -5.37
C ASP A 11 8.91 27.82 -5.71
N ASP A 12 7.98 28.80 -5.64
CA ASP A 12 6.55 28.61 -5.90
C ASP A 12 5.89 27.51 -5.04
N LEU A 13 6.46 27.23 -3.86
CA LEU A 13 6.01 26.20 -2.93
C LEU A 13 5.98 24.79 -3.56
N ILE A 14 6.71 24.53 -4.64
CA ILE A 14 6.76 23.22 -5.28
C ILE A 14 7.29 22.19 -4.27
N GLY A 15 6.59 21.07 -4.13
CA GLY A 15 6.88 20.02 -3.14
C GLY A 15 6.47 20.37 -1.71
N ALA A 16 5.88 21.55 -1.46
CA ALA A 16 5.36 21.88 -0.14
C ALA A 16 4.23 20.92 0.25
N LYS A 17 4.25 20.50 1.52
CA LYS A 17 3.27 19.58 2.07
C LYS A 17 2.05 20.35 2.59
N LEU A 18 0.89 20.07 2.01
CA LEU A 18 -0.40 20.53 2.50
C LEU A 18 -1.08 19.39 3.28
N ILE A 19 -1.45 19.66 4.52
CA ILE A 19 -2.22 18.72 5.35
C ILE A 19 -3.60 19.30 5.54
N ARG A 20 -4.62 18.58 5.07
CA ARG A 20 -6.01 18.94 5.29
C ARG A 20 -6.60 18.02 6.36
N GLU A 21 -6.89 18.60 7.51
CA GLU A 21 -7.62 17.96 8.59
C GLU A 21 -9.09 18.33 8.48
N ARG A 22 -9.97 17.32 8.60
CA ARG A 22 -11.42 17.52 8.54
C ARG A 22 -12.03 17.01 9.83
N THR A 23 -13.00 17.75 10.35
CA THR A 23 -13.79 17.34 11.51
C THR A 23 -15.25 17.76 11.32
N PHE A 24 -16.16 17.21 12.12
CA PHE A 24 -17.52 17.70 12.19
C PHE A 24 -17.56 19.04 12.92
N ILE A 25 -18.48 19.93 12.49
CA ILE A 25 -18.62 21.29 13.05
C ILE A 25 -18.69 21.31 14.59
N LYS A 26 -19.37 20.32 15.19
CA LYS A 26 -19.52 20.22 16.64
C LYS A 26 -18.21 20.00 17.41
N TYR A 27 -17.16 19.49 16.76
CA TYR A 27 -15.86 19.23 17.39
C TYR A 27 -14.83 20.30 17.07
N LEU A 28 -15.20 21.31 16.28
CA LEU A 28 -14.33 22.42 15.93
C LEU A 28 -13.97 23.23 17.18
N ASP A 29 -12.80 23.85 17.20
CA ASP A 29 -12.29 24.64 18.32
C ASP A 29 -13.20 25.81 18.70
N ALA A 30 -13.18 26.14 20.00
CA ALA A 30 -14.08 27.12 20.61
C ALA A 30 -13.95 28.53 19.99
N VAL A 31 -12.79 28.89 19.44
CA VAL A 31 -12.55 30.21 18.82
C VAL A 31 -13.42 30.44 17.58
N ASN A 32 -13.92 29.38 16.96
CA ASN A 32 -14.81 29.47 15.80
C ASN A 32 -16.28 29.78 16.17
N PHE A 33 -16.61 29.92 17.46
CA PHE A 33 -17.97 30.17 17.93
C PHE A 33 -18.00 31.35 18.90
N ALA A 34 -18.93 32.29 18.70
CA ALA A 34 -19.07 33.50 19.53
C ALA A 34 -19.31 33.21 21.03
N GLY A 35 -19.83 32.03 21.37
CA GLY A 35 -20.05 31.56 22.74
C GLY A 35 -19.11 30.43 23.20
N GLY A 36 -18.04 30.16 22.44
CA GLY A 36 -17.19 28.99 22.64
C GLY A 36 -17.83 27.68 22.16
N ASN A 37 -17.10 26.56 22.33
CA ASN A 37 -17.60 25.23 22.01
C ASN A 37 -17.23 24.21 23.10
N PRO A 38 -18.18 23.80 23.96
CA PRO A 38 -17.96 22.77 24.98
C PRO A 38 -17.71 21.37 24.42
N GLN A 39 -18.01 21.16 23.14
CA GLN A 39 -17.83 19.87 22.45
C GLN A 39 -16.57 19.86 21.58
N ALA A 40 -15.73 20.90 21.63
CA ALA A 40 -14.46 20.92 20.90
C ALA A 40 -13.59 19.73 21.32
N ASP A 41 -13.15 18.93 20.35
CA ASP A 41 -12.30 17.77 20.60
C ASP A 41 -11.26 17.62 19.48
N PRO A 42 -9.96 17.87 19.77
CA PRO A 42 -8.90 17.77 18.78
C PRO A 42 -8.65 16.33 18.29
N ASN A 43 -9.19 15.32 18.96
CA ASN A 43 -9.01 13.92 18.58
C ASN A 43 -10.09 13.44 17.58
N GLN A 44 -11.18 14.20 17.41
CA GLN A 44 -12.27 13.85 16.50
C GLN A 44 -11.97 14.32 15.08
N VAL A 45 -10.91 13.83 14.48
CA VAL A 45 -10.52 14.14 13.10
C VAL A 45 -10.78 12.96 12.18
N ILE A 46 -11.28 13.25 10.99
CA ILE A 46 -11.25 12.31 9.86
C ILE A 46 -9.78 12.13 9.44
N ASP A 47 -9.46 10.98 8.84
CA ASP A 47 -8.12 10.69 8.31
C ASP A 47 -7.53 11.88 7.55
N ARG A 48 -6.29 12.21 7.91
CA ARG A 48 -5.56 13.36 7.37
C ARG A 48 -5.31 13.18 5.89
N GLU A 49 -5.77 14.13 5.08
CA GLU A 49 -5.46 14.15 3.66
C GLU A 49 -4.10 14.87 3.48
N ILE A 50 -3.12 14.16 2.93
CA ILE A 50 -1.77 14.69 2.69
C ILE A 50 -1.58 14.92 1.19
N TRP A 51 -1.33 16.17 0.84
CA TRP A 51 -1.12 16.64 -0.52
C TRP A 51 0.25 17.29 -0.64
N PHE A 52 0.80 17.28 -1.85
CA PHE A 52 2.00 18.00 -2.21
C PHE A 52 1.67 18.97 -3.35
N VAL A 53 2.23 20.17 -3.30
CA VAL A 53 2.13 21.10 -4.44
C VAL A 53 2.98 20.55 -5.58
N ASP A 54 2.35 20.23 -6.70
CA ASP A 54 3.04 19.75 -7.90
C ASP A 54 3.55 20.93 -8.72
N ARG A 55 2.66 21.86 -9.04
CA ARG A 55 2.99 23.09 -9.78
C ARG A 55 2.03 24.23 -9.52
N LYS A 56 2.47 25.44 -9.85
CA LYS A 56 1.62 26.63 -9.97
C LYS A 56 0.86 26.58 -11.29
N ALA A 57 -0.46 26.53 -11.23
CA ALA A 57 -1.33 26.45 -12.40
C ALA A 57 -1.56 27.83 -13.03
N THR A 58 -1.88 28.83 -12.20
CA THR A 58 -2.20 30.20 -12.63
C THR A 58 -1.67 31.22 -11.64
N GLU A 59 -1.16 32.34 -12.13
CA GLU A 59 -0.84 33.52 -11.31
C GLU A 59 -1.38 34.79 -11.99
N ASN A 60 -2.17 35.56 -11.26
CA ASN A 60 -2.57 36.90 -11.67
C ASN A 60 -2.38 37.89 -10.50
N LYS A 61 -2.70 39.18 -10.71
CA LYS A 61 -2.52 40.22 -9.68
C LYS A 61 -3.41 40.06 -8.44
N LEU A 62 -4.41 39.17 -8.49
CA LEU A 62 -5.44 39.00 -7.45
C LEU A 62 -5.35 37.63 -6.75
N LEU A 63 -4.93 36.57 -7.46
CA LEU A 63 -4.91 35.21 -6.94
C LEU A 63 -3.79 34.36 -7.57
N VAL A 64 -3.43 33.29 -6.87
CA VAL A 64 -2.53 32.23 -7.31
C VAL A 64 -3.23 30.88 -7.12
N GLU A 65 -3.19 30.03 -8.14
CA GLU A 65 -3.75 28.69 -8.13
C GLU A 65 -2.65 27.64 -8.17
N PHE A 66 -2.76 26.62 -7.33
CA PHE A 66 -1.81 25.50 -7.26
C PHE A 66 -2.51 24.19 -7.59
N GLU A 67 -1.81 23.35 -8.35
CA GLU A 67 -2.20 21.97 -8.59
C GLU A 67 -1.56 21.08 -7.53
N LEU A 68 -2.38 20.26 -6.87
CA LEU A 68 -1.97 19.40 -5.76
C LEU A 68 -1.96 17.94 -6.21
N ALA A 69 -0.85 17.25 -5.97
CA ALA A 69 -0.73 15.82 -6.17
C ALA A 69 -0.85 15.08 -4.84
N ALA A 70 -1.52 13.92 -4.85
CA ALA A 70 -1.53 13.05 -3.69
C ALA A 70 -0.19 12.33 -3.56
N ALA A 71 0.22 12.00 -2.33
CA ALA A 71 1.49 11.34 -2.04
C ALA A 71 1.73 10.02 -2.82
N PHE A 72 0.66 9.33 -3.22
CA PHE A 72 0.71 8.07 -3.97
C PHE A 72 0.84 8.25 -5.48
N ASP A 73 0.45 9.40 -6.02
CA ASP A 73 0.57 9.70 -7.45
C ASP A 73 2.01 10.13 -7.80
N LEU A 74 2.76 10.60 -6.80
CA LEU A 74 4.11 11.15 -6.98
C LEU A 74 5.21 10.09 -7.22
N ALA A 75 4.96 8.80 -6.96
CA ALA A 75 5.90 7.74 -7.32
C ALA A 75 5.28 6.34 -7.19
N GLY A 76 5.05 5.65 -8.32
CA GLY A 76 5.23 4.20 -8.53
C GLY A 76 4.72 3.16 -7.51
N VAL A 77 3.95 3.55 -6.49
CA VAL A 77 3.51 2.67 -5.41
C VAL A 77 2.16 2.08 -5.78
N MET A 78 2.20 0.86 -6.30
CA MET A 78 1.01 0.07 -6.58
C MET A 78 0.46 -0.51 -5.27
N LEU A 79 -0.77 -0.15 -4.90
CA LEU A 79 -1.55 -0.84 -3.87
C LEU A 79 -2.35 -1.96 -4.58
N PRO A 80 -2.42 -3.20 -4.06
CA PRO A 80 -2.11 -3.67 -2.71
C PRO A 80 -0.69 -4.22 -2.55
N ARG A 81 -0.09 -4.07 -1.35
CA ARG A 81 1.24 -4.63 -1.00
C ARG A 81 1.36 -6.14 -1.22
N ARG A 82 0.24 -6.88 -1.17
CA ARG A 82 0.17 -8.32 -1.50
C ARG A 82 -0.61 -8.49 -2.79
N GLN A 83 0.09 -8.86 -3.86
CA GLN A 83 -0.54 -9.24 -5.11
C GLN A 83 -1.18 -10.62 -4.97
N PHE A 84 -2.45 -10.76 -5.36
CA PHE A 84 -3.12 -12.04 -5.43
C PHE A 84 -2.65 -12.79 -6.69
N VAL A 85 -1.56 -13.54 -6.57
CA VAL A 85 -1.03 -14.33 -7.69
C VAL A 85 -1.79 -15.66 -7.78
N GLN A 86 -2.34 -15.93 -8.96
CA GLN A 86 -3.05 -17.17 -9.24
C GLN A 86 -2.06 -18.34 -9.32
N ASN A 87 -2.38 -19.45 -8.64
CA ASN A 87 -1.70 -20.74 -8.76
C ASN A 87 -0.19 -20.80 -8.43
N VAL A 88 0.41 -19.73 -7.91
CA VAL A 88 1.82 -19.68 -7.52
C VAL A 88 1.96 -19.28 -6.05
N CYS A 89 2.69 -20.08 -5.27
CA CYS A 89 3.03 -19.80 -3.89
C CYS A 89 4.17 -18.78 -3.80
N PRO A 90 4.01 -17.63 -3.12
CA PRO A 90 5.09 -16.66 -2.95
C PRO A 90 6.10 -17.07 -1.87
N TRP A 91 5.78 -18.06 -1.04
CA TRP A 91 6.55 -18.34 0.18
C TRP A 91 7.94 -18.84 -0.16
N ARG A 92 8.94 -18.46 0.63
CA ARG A 92 10.28 -19.04 0.48
C ARG A 92 10.21 -20.54 0.78
N TYR A 93 10.77 -21.37 -0.10
CA TYR A 93 10.75 -22.82 0.13
C TYR A 93 11.57 -23.13 1.38
N ARG A 94 11.02 -23.94 2.31
CA ARG A 94 11.59 -24.21 3.64
C ARG A 94 11.77 -22.97 4.53
N GLY A 95 11.12 -21.86 4.17
CA GLY A 95 11.02 -20.67 5.00
C GLY A 95 9.95 -20.80 6.10
N PRO A 96 9.87 -19.84 7.03
CA PRO A 96 8.94 -19.88 8.15
C PRO A 96 7.47 -19.94 7.71
N GLU A 97 7.10 -19.30 6.59
CA GLU A 97 5.74 -19.30 6.06
C GLU A 97 5.41 -20.62 5.32
N CYS A 98 6.43 -21.30 4.80
CA CYS A 98 6.27 -22.59 4.15
C CYS A 98 6.21 -23.73 5.16
N GLY A 99 7.01 -23.68 6.24
CA GLY A 99 7.03 -24.69 7.30
C GLY A 99 7.55 -26.09 6.93
N TYR A 100 8.02 -26.30 5.69
CA TYR A 100 8.47 -27.62 5.26
C TYR A 100 9.88 -27.94 5.80
N THR A 101 9.97 -28.95 6.67
CA THR A 101 11.23 -29.39 7.31
C THR A 101 11.65 -30.82 6.92
N GLY A 102 10.90 -31.51 6.06
CA GLY A 102 11.18 -32.88 5.64
C GLY A 102 12.36 -33.03 4.67
N GLY A 103 12.63 -34.28 4.23
CA GLY A 103 13.72 -34.60 3.30
C GLY A 103 13.53 -34.05 1.87
N ALA A 104 14.39 -34.49 0.94
CA ALA A 104 14.20 -34.21 -0.48
C ALA A 104 12.94 -34.91 -1.00
N VAL A 105 12.13 -34.23 -1.81
CA VAL A 105 10.88 -34.79 -2.33
C VAL A 105 10.86 -34.77 -3.86
N ALA A 106 11.01 -33.58 -4.44
CA ALA A 106 10.84 -33.40 -5.87
C ALA A 106 11.59 -32.17 -6.38
N ASP A 107 11.98 -32.20 -7.65
CA ASP A 107 12.56 -31.05 -8.35
C ASP A 107 11.50 -29.99 -8.71
N GLU A 108 11.94 -28.91 -9.35
CA GLU A 108 11.09 -27.78 -9.76
C GLU A 108 9.95 -28.19 -10.71
N LYS A 109 10.11 -29.31 -11.43
CA LYS A 109 9.11 -29.86 -12.35
C LYS A 109 8.18 -30.88 -11.68
N ASP A 110 8.26 -31.04 -10.36
CA ASP A 110 7.55 -32.05 -9.57
C ASP A 110 7.97 -33.50 -9.90
N GLN A 111 9.19 -33.71 -10.41
CA GLN A 111 9.76 -35.05 -10.57
C GLN A 111 10.37 -35.52 -9.25
N PRO A 112 10.09 -36.75 -8.79
CA PRO A 112 10.58 -37.26 -7.51
C PRO A 112 12.11 -37.30 -7.50
N THR A 113 12.71 -36.80 -6.42
CA THR A 113 14.15 -36.80 -6.25
C THR A 113 14.52 -37.06 -4.80
N ALA A 114 15.52 -37.91 -4.58
CA ALA A 114 16.12 -38.15 -3.27
C ALA A 114 17.36 -37.27 -3.03
N ASP A 115 17.82 -36.54 -4.05
CA ASP A 115 19.01 -35.68 -3.99
C ASP A 115 18.63 -34.30 -3.42
N PRO A 116 19.14 -33.91 -2.22
CA PRO A 116 18.84 -32.62 -1.62
C PRO A 116 19.28 -31.42 -2.45
N ALA A 117 20.30 -31.57 -3.31
CA ALA A 117 20.77 -30.47 -4.17
C ALA A 117 19.79 -30.15 -5.31
N LYS A 118 18.97 -31.13 -5.70
CA LYS A 118 17.99 -31.02 -6.78
C LYS A 118 16.57 -30.77 -6.28
N ASP A 119 16.32 -30.96 -4.98
CA ASP A 119 15.03 -30.71 -4.36
C ASP A 119 14.68 -29.22 -4.41
N ARG A 120 13.67 -28.88 -5.22
CA ARG A 120 13.19 -27.52 -5.41
C ARG A 120 11.67 -27.54 -5.46
N CYS A 121 11.02 -26.64 -4.74
CA CYS A 121 9.57 -26.53 -4.80
C CYS A 121 9.13 -25.78 -6.06
N GLY A 122 8.36 -26.44 -6.93
CA GLY A 122 7.74 -25.85 -8.13
C GLY A 122 6.64 -24.81 -7.86
N LYS A 123 6.41 -24.44 -6.59
CA LYS A 123 5.48 -23.38 -6.13
C LYS A 123 4.01 -23.56 -6.50
N ARG A 124 3.60 -24.73 -7.01
CA ARG A 124 2.20 -25.04 -7.33
C ARG A 124 1.51 -25.70 -6.14
N LEU A 125 0.17 -25.69 -6.15
CA LEU A 125 -0.61 -26.41 -5.13
C LEU A 125 -0.26 -27.91 -5.11
N ALA A 126 -0.05 -28.50 -6.29
CA ALA A 126 0.42 -29.88 -6.43
C ALA A 126 1.79 -30.09 -5.78
N SER A 127 2.74 -29.18 -5.99
CA SER A 127 4.07 -29.21 -5.36
C SER A 127 4.01 -29.15 -3.83
N CYS A 128 3.01 -28.45 -3.28
CA CYS A 128 2.76 -28.38 -1.84
C CYS A 128 2.19 -29.72 -1.32
N LYS A 129 1.24 -30.32 -2.05
CA LYS A 129 0.67 -31.64 -1.74
C LYS A 129 1.71 -32.76 -1.73
N LEU A 130 2.73 -32.70 -2.60
CA LEU A 130 3.82 -33.69 -2.58
C LEU A 130 4.61 -33.68 -1.27
N ARG A 131 4.67 -32.53 -0.60
CA ARG A 131 5.50 -32.31 0.59
C ARG A 131 4.73 -32.50 1.90
N PHE A 132 3.50 -32.01 1.95
CA PHE A 132 2.64 -32.07 3.14
C PHE A 132 1.61 -33.19 3.10
N GLY A 133 1.44 -33.85 1.94
CA GLY A 133 0.39 -34.82 1.69
C GLY A 133 -0.87 -34.18 1.09
N PRO A 134 -1.72 -34.98 0.42
CA PRO A 134 -2.90 -34.47 -0.28
C PRO A 134 -4.05 -34.04 0.64
N TYR A 135 -4.08 -34.50 1.89
CA TYR A 135 -5.17 -34.29 2.85
C TYR A 135 -4.79 -33.44 4.07
N ALA A 136 -3.53 -32.99 4.15
CA ALA A 136 -3.09 -32.11 5.24
C ALA A 136 -3.52 -30.67 4.98
N GLU A 137 -3.57 -29.86 6.05
CA GLU A 137 -3.65 -28.41 5.92
C GLU A 137 -2.39 -27.90 5.22
N LEU A 138 -2.54 -27.41 3.99
CA LEU A 138 -1.41 -26.98 3.17
C LEU A 138 -1.07 -25.52 3.49
N PRO A 139 0.17 -25.19 3.90
CA PRO A 139 0.63 -23.81 4.06
C PRO A 139 0.93 -23.16 2.69
N PHE A 140 -0.06 -23.18 1.79
CA PHE A 140 0.04 -22.63 0.44
C PHE A 140 -0.27 -21.13 0.45
N GLY A 141 0.66 -20.32 -0.03
CA GLY A 141 0.55 -18.86 0.01
C GLY A 141 -0.17 -18.19 -1.15
N GLY A 142 -0.39 -18.93 -2.24
CA GLY A 142 -1.10 -18.44 -3.41
C GLY A 142 -2.61 -18.57 -3.26
N PHE A 143 -3.36 -18.06 -4.23
CA PHE A 143 -4.82 -18.11 -4.23
C PHE A 143 -5.31 -18.94 -5.41
N PRO A 144 -5.56 -20.26 -5.24
CA PRO A 144 -5.98 -21.15 -6.34
C PRO A 144 -7.35 -20.79 -6.92
N ALA A 145 -8.21 -20.14 -6.12
CA ALA A 145 -9.57 -19.80 -6.50
C ALA A 145 -9.72 -18.43 -7.19
N VAL A 146 -8.66 -17.61 -7.17
CA VAL A 146 -8.70 -16.29 -7.82
C VAL A 146 -8.72 -16.47 -9.33
N GLY A 147 -9.70 -15.85 -10.00
CA GLY A 147 -9.86 -15.93 -11.46
C GLY A 147 -10.68 -17.12 -11.95
N LEU A 148 -11.19 -17.99 -11.07
CA LEU A 148 -12.24 -18.95 -11.42
C LEU A 148 -13.59 -18.22 -11.47
N LEU A 149 -13.80 -17.44 -12.53
CA LEU A 149 -15.16 -17.04 -12.90
C LEU A 149 -15.87 -18.28 -13.44
N ARG A 150 -17.04 -18.57 -12.88
CA ARG A 150 -17.92 -19.66 -13.30
C ARG A 150 -19.06 -19.09 -14.12
#